data_AF-A0A447RIH6-F1
#
_entry.id   AF-A0A447RIH6-F1
#
_cell.length_a   1.000
_cell.length_b   1.000
_cell.length_c   1.000
_cell.angle_alpha   90.00
_cell.angle_beta   90.00
_cell.angle_gamma   90.00
#
_symmetry.space_group_name_H-M   'P 1'
#
loop_
_entity.id
_entity.type
_entity.pdbx_description
1 polymer ?
#
loop_
_entity_poly.entity_id
_entity_poly.type
_entity_poly.pdbx_seq_one_letter_code
_entity_poly.pdbx_strand_id
1 'polypeptide(L)'
;MALDGGSTLTQDGKGVNSQVNYTVNSLKLQGQDMGSGKLTLKVDNVDGQAWHQFSQQYSAQSQALLAKPELAQNPELYQQALTETLFNALPILLKGNPSVTISPLSWRNAKGESTLNLSVLLKDPAQVTAPPQTLGGQPGSRGAVPGRQSGDPRWIWRRSL
;
A
#
# COMPACT_ATOMS: atom_id res chain seq x y z
N MET A 1 -0.10 -4.29 -26.55
CA MET A 1 0.30 -4.29 -25.13
C MET A 1 1.50 -5.20 -25.00
N ALA A 2 2.44 -4.90 -24.10
CA ALA A 2 3.57 -5.76 -23.78
C ALA A 2 3.74 -5.82 -22.26
N LEU A 3 4.05 -7.01 -21.75
CA LEU A 3 4.36 -7.25 -20.35
C LEU A 3 5.66 -8.06 -20.30
N ASP A 4 6.62 -7.57 -19.56
CA ASP A 4 7.88 -8.25 -19.27
C ASP A 4 8.17 -8.19 -17.77
N GLY A 5 8.95 -9.15 -17.28
CA GLY A 5 9.26 -9.21 -15.86
C GLY A 5 10.30 -10.26 -15.54
N GLY A 6 10.87 -10.14 -14.35
CA GLY A 6 11.87 -11.05 -13.85
C GLY A 6 11.99 -10.96 -12.33
N SER A 7 12.55 -12.02 -11.74
CA SER A 7 12.81 -12.09 -10.32
C SER A 7 14.23 -12.58 -10.08
N THR A 8 14.85 -12.07 -9.03
CA THR A 8 16.17 -12.49 -8.55
C THR A 8 16.12 -12.75 -7.05
N LEU A 9 17.06 -13.55 -6.55
CA LEU A 9 17.23 -13.74 -5.11
C LEU A 9 18.09 -12.61 -4.51
N THR A 10 17.84 -12.26 -3.26
CA THR A 10 18.74 -11.42 -2.47
C THR A 10 20.09 -12.12 -2.27
N GLN A 11 21.11 -11.35 -1.91
CA GLN A 11 22.47 -11.87 -1.74
C GLN A 11 22.58 -13.02 -0.70
N ASP A 12 21.72 -13.01 0.31
CA ASP A 12 21.64 -14.06 1.34
C ASP A 12 20.71 -15.23 0.96
N GLY A 13 20.07 -15.18 -0.20
CA GLY A 13 19.18 -16.21 -0.74
C GLY A 13 17.82 -16.32 -0.03
N LYS A 14 17.51 -15.45 0.93
CA LYS A 14 16.26 -15.53 1.73
C LYS A 14 15.13 -14.70 1.17
N GLY A 15 15.45 -13.65 0.42
CA GLY A 15 14.52 -12.72 -0.17
C GLY A 15 14.42 -12.87 -1.69
N VAL A 16 13.32 -12.36 -2.24
CA VAL A 16 13.04 -12.27 -3.66
C VAL A 16 12.87 -10.79 -4.02
N ASN A 17 13.58 -10.38 -5.06
CA ASN A 17 13.36 -9.11 -5.74
C ASN A 17 12.64 -9.40 -7.04
N SER A 18 11.64 -8.60 -7.38
CA SER A 18 10.83 -8.77 -8.59
C SER A 18 10.65 -7.44 -9.30
N GLN A 19 10.68 -7.48 -10.62
CA GLN A 19 10.37 -6.34 -11.46
C GLN A 19 9.39 -6.77 -12.54
N VAL A 20 8.38 -5.93 -12.78
CA VAL A 20 7.43 -6.05 -13.87
C VAL A 20 7.43 -4.73 -14.63
N ASN A 21 7.64 -4.79 -15.94
CA ASN A 21 7.46 -3.65 -16.81
C ASN A 21 6.23 -3.92 -17.70
N TYR A 22 5.37 -2.92 -17.80
CA TYR A 22 4.13 -2.98 -18.56
C TYR A 22 4.05 -1.81 -19.53
N THR A 23 3.75 -2.09 -20.79
CA THR A 23 3.62 -1.09 -21.85
C THR A 23 2.28 -1.21 -22.55
N VAL A 24 1.56 -0.09 -22.59
CA VAL A 24 0.32 0.12 -23.33
C VAL A 24 0.61 1.03 -24.52
N ASN A 25 0.59 0.48 -25.73
CA ASN A 25 0.91 1.22 -26.96
C ASN A 25 -0.17 2.24 -27.35
N SER A 26 -1.45 1.88 -27.21
CA SER A 26 -2.60 2.76 -27.43
C SER A 26 -3.78 2.18 -26.65
N LEU A 27 -4.34 3.00 -25.77
CA LEU A 27 -5.59 2.73 -25.08
C LEU A 27 -6.68 3.51 -25.80
N LYS A 28 -7.66 2.80 -26.36
CA LYS A 28 -8.85 3.43 -26.96
C LYS A 28 -10.07 3.07 -26.14
N LEU A 29 -10.85 4.07 -25.75
CA LEU A 29 -12.14 3.89 -25.10
C LEU A 29 -13.22 4.50 -25.98
N GLN A 30 -14.19 3.69 -26.41
CA GLN A 30 -15.29 4.11 -27.30
C GLN A 30 -14.81 4.79 -28.60
N GLY A 31 -13.66 4.35 -29.13
CA GLY A 31 -13.04 4.93 -30.32
C GLY A 31 -12.20 6.19 -30.06
N GLN A 32 -12.24 6.76 -28.86
CA GLN A 32 -11.40 7.88 -28.46
C GLN A 32 -10.04 7.39 -27.97
N ASP A 33 -8.96 7.97 -28.51
CA ASP A 33 -7.61 7.68 -28.04
C ASP A 33 -7.35 8.34 -26.68
N MET A 34 -7.07 7.50 -25.69
CA MET A 34 -6.77 7.90 -24.31
C MET A 34 -5.26 8.03 -24.06
N GLY A 35 -4.44 7.56 -25.01
CA GLY A 35 -2.99 7.64 -24.97
C GLY A 35 -2.28 6.30 -24.84
N SER A 36 -1.00 6.39 -24.48
CA SER A 36 -0.07 5.28 -24.30
C SER A 36 0.61 5.40 -22.94
N GLY A 37 1.01 4.28 -22.35
CA GLY A 37 1.66 4.30 -21.04
C GLY A 37 2.76 3.27 -20.89
N LYS A 38 3.70 3.56 -20.00
CA LYS A 38 4.73 2.64 -19.51
C LYS A 38 4.71 2.65 -18.00
N LEU A 39 4.74 1.49 -17.38
CA LEU A 39 4.78 1.30 -15.95
C LEU A 39 5.91 0.33 -15.62
N THR A 40 6.88 0.75 -14.80
CA THR A 40 7.82 -0.16 -14.16
C THR A 40 7.47 -0.28 -12.68
N LEU A 41 7.10 -1.48 -12.27
CA LEU A 41 6.88 -1.87 -10.87
C LEU A 41 8.05 -2.72 -10.40
N LYS A 42 8.66 -2.34 -9.28
CA LYS A 42 9.69 -3.10 -8.59
C LYS A 42 9.21 -3.41 -7.18
N VAL A 43 9.46 -4.63 -6.74
CA VAL A 43 9.25 -5.07 -5.36
C VAL A 43 10.55 -5.70 -4.92
N ASP A 44 11.18 -5.12 -3.91
CA ASP A 44 12.46 -5.58 -3.39
C ASP A 44 12.29 -6.12 -1.97
N ASN A 45 13.18 -7.05 -1.60
CA ASN A 45 13.32 -7.60 -0.26
C ASN A 45 12.07 -8.31 0.28
N VAL A 46 11.37 -9.06 -0.57
CA VAL A 46 10.25 -9.92 -0.13
C VAL A 46 10.82 -11.19 0.47
N ASP A 47 10.58 -11.46 1.75
CA ASP A 47 11.00 -12.73 2.37
C ASP A 47 10.29 -13.93 1.71
N GLY A 48 11.06 -14.95 1.30
CA GLY A 48 10.54 -16.09 0.55
C GLY A 48 9.62 -16.99 1.37
N GLN A 49 9.86 -17.13 2.67
CA GLN A 49 8.98 -17.90 3.57
C GLN A 49 7.67 -17.14 3.79
N ALA A 50 7.75 -15.83 4.00
CA ALA A 50 6.60 -14.94 4.09
C ALA A 50 5.76 -14.98 2.81
N TRP A 51 6.39 -14.96 1.63
CA TRP A 51 5.68 -15.09 0.35
C TRP A 51 4.92 -16.42 0.25
N HIS A 52 5.56 -17.52 0.64
CA HIS A 52 4.92 -18.83 0.64
C HIS A 52 3.72 -18.89 1.59
N GLN A 53 3.88 -18.40 2.82
CA GLN A 53 2.80 -18.33 3.82
C GLN A 53 1.65 -17.43 3.37
N PHE A 54 1.97 -16.25 2.83
CA PHE A 54 0.98 -15.32 2.28
C PHE A 54 0.17 -15.99 1.17
N SER A 55 0.82 -16.62 0.20
CA SER A 55 0.16 -17.27 -0.93
C SER A 55 -0.77 -18.39 -0.49
N GLN A 56 -0.33 -19.23 0.45
CA GLN A 56 -1.16 -20.29 1.03
C GLN A 56 -2.40 -19.72 1.73
N GLN A 57 -2.20 -18.73 2.61
CA GLN A 57 -3.28 -18.14 3.39
C GLN A 57 -4.29 -17.39 2.51
N TYR A 58 -3.80 -16.57 1.58
CA TYR A 58 -4.65 -15.83 0.64
C TYR A 58 -5.47 -16.78 -0.25
N SER A 59 -4.84 -17.81 -0.81
CA SER A 59 -5.52 -18.76 -1.69
C SER A 59 -6.58 -19.57 -0.93
N ALA A 60 -6.25 -20.07 0.26
CA ALA A 60 -7.19 -20.83 1.08
C ALA A 60 -8.42 -19.99 1.48
N GLN A 61 -8.20 -18.74 1.91
CA GLN A 61 -9.30 -17.84 2.27
C GLN A 61 -10.12 -17.43 1.05
N SER A 62 -9.48 -17.09 -0.07
CA SER A 62 -10.18 -16.73 -1.32
C SER A 62 -11.05 -17.88 -1.83
N GLN A 63 -10.55 -19.11 -1.76
CA GLN A 63 -11.33 -20.30 -2.11
C GLN A 63 -12.53 -20.49 -1.18
N ALA A 64 -12.35 -20.23 0.12
CA ALA A 64 -13.45 -20.28 1.09
C ALA A 64 -14.51 -19.20 0.83
N LEU A 65 -14.13 -18.02 0.35
CA LEU A 65 -15.08 -16.98 -0.04
C LEU A 65 -15.90 -17.38 -1.27
N LEU A 66 -15.28 -18.04 -2.25
CA LEU A 66 -15.98 -18.56 -3.44
C LEU A 66 -16.99 -19.66 -3.09
N ALA A 67 -16.76 -20.40 -2.01
CA ALA A 67 -17.68 -21.44 -1.54
C ALA A 67 -18.90 -20.88 -0.79
N LYS A 68 -18.95 -19.56 -0.49
CA LYS A 68 -20.07 -18.93 0.23
C LYS A 68 -21.18 -18.50 -0.74
N PRO A 69 -22.38 -19.10 -0.68
CA PRO A 69 -23.50 -18.76 -1.57
C PRO A 69 -23.98 -17.31 -1.42
N GLU A 70 -23.79 -16.74 -0.24
CA GLU A 70 -24.17 -15.36 0.11
C GLU A 70 -23.33 -14.32 -0.66
N LEU A 71 -22.06 -14.63 -0.88
CA LEU A 71 -21.13 -13.75 -1.60
C LEU A 71 -21.31 -13.86 -3.12
N ALA A 72 -21.73 -15.02 -3.63
CA ALA A 72 -22.04 -15.21 -5.04
C ALA A 72 -23.22 -14.34 -5.52
N GLN A 73 -24.13 -14.00 -4.60
CA GLN A 73 -25.32 -13.19 -4.88
C GLN A 73 -25.07 -11.69 -4.69
N ASN A 74 -23.97 -11.30 -4.04
CA ASN A 74 -23.66 -9.90 -3.77
C ASN A 74 -22.18 -9.58 -4.10
N PRO A 75 -21.91 -9.01 -5.29
CA PRO A 75 -20.55 -8.71 -5.72
C PRO A 75 -19.86 -7.62 -4.87
N GLU A 76 -20.60 -6.75 -4.19
CA GLU A 76 -20.01 -5.74 -3.28
C GLU A 76 -19.49 -6.41 -2.00
N LEU A 77 -20.28 -7.29 -1.39
CA LEU A 77 -19.85 -8.06 -0.22
C LEU A 77 -18.67 -8.99 -0.55
N TYR A 78 -18.66 -9.59 -1.75
CA TYR A 78 -17.53 -10.39 -2.21
C TYR A 78 -16.23 -9.57 -2.30
N GLN A 79 -16.30 -8.35 -2.87
CA GLN A 79 -15.13 -7.46 -2.95
C GLN A 79 -14.63 -7.01 -1.57
N GLN A 80 -15.54 -6.71 -0.64
CA GLN A 80 -15.19 -6.39 0.74
C GLN A 80 -14.48 -7.57 1.41
N ALA A 81 -15.05 -8.77 1.30
CA ALA A 81 -14.47 -9.97 1.90
C ALA A 81 -13.10 -10.34 1.29
N LEU A 82 -12.93 -10.18 -0.03
CA LEU A 82 -11.63 -10.36 -0.69
C LEU A 82 -10.59 -9.35 -0.21
N THR A 83 -11.02 -8.10 -0.03
CA THR A 83 -10.17 -7.02 0.45
C THR A 83 -9.74 -7.27 1.90
N GLU A 84 -10.66 -7.70 2.76
CA GLU A 84 -10.35 -8.14 4.12
C GLU A 84 -9.38 -9.33 4.12
N THR A 85 -9.60 -10.31 3.25
CA THR A 85 -8.71 -11.47 3.08
C THR A 85 -7.29 -11.03 2.73
N LEU A 86 -7.15 -10.08 1.80
CA LEU A 86 -5.87 -9.50 1.45
C LEU A 86 -5.23 -8.77 2.64
N PHE A 87 -5.97 -7.89 3.32
CA PHE A 87 -5.46 -7.14 4.48
C PHE A 87 -5.08 -8.04 5.65
N ASN A 88 -5.76 -9.17 5.85
CA ASN A 88 -5.43 -10.15 6.88
C ASN A 88 -4.14 -10.93 6.56
N ALA A 89 -3.86 -11.16 5.28
CA ALA A 89 -2.64 -11.85 4.85
C ALA A 89 -1.44 -10.89 4.67
N LEU A 90 -1.69 -9.61 4.40
CA LEU A 90 -0.67 -8.60 4.10
C LEU A 90 0.44 -8.51 5.16
N PRO A 91 0.17 -8.53 6.49
CA PRO A 91 1.21 -8.45 7.52
C PRO A 91 2.28 -9.54 7.40
N ILE A 92 1.96 -10.69 6.82
CA ILE A 92 2.90 -11.79 6.60
C ILE A 92 4.07 -11.31 5.72
N LEU A 93 3.75 -10.62 4.62
CA LEU A 93 4.74 -10.10 3.67
C LEU A 93 5.61 -8.99 4.28
N LEU A 94 5.12 -8.31 5.32
CA LEU A 94 5.82 -7.18 5.94
C LEU A 94 7.01 -7.60 6.80
N LYS A 95 7.10 -8.88 7.18
CA LYS A 95 8.21 -9.42 7.99
C LYS A 95 9.57 -9.26 7.32
N GLY A 96 9.61 -9.23 5.98
CA GLY A 96 10.82 -9.00 5.20
C GLY A 96 11.21 -7.53 5.06
N ASN A 97 10.43 -6.59 5.60
CA ASN A 97 10.54 -5.16 5.31
C ASN A 97 10.65 -4.86 3.79
N PRO A 98 9.67 -5.29 2.98
CA PRO A 98 9.74 -5.12 1.54
C PRO A 98 9.60 -3.65 1.16
N SER A 99 10.17 -3.28 0.02
CA SER A 99 9.92 -1.98 -0.62
C SER A 99 9.25 -2.15 -1.97
N VAL A 100 8.31 -1.26 -2.27
CA VAL A 100 7.59 -1.19 -3.54
C VAL A 100 7.94 0.12 -4.22
N THR A 101 8.41 0.05 -5.46
CA THR A 101 8.76 1.21 -6.27
C THR A 101 8.03 1.17 -7.61
N ILE A 102 7.40 2.27 -7.96
CA ILE A 102 6.89 2.58 -9.29
C ILE A 102 7.76 3.70 -9.85
N SER A 103 8.60 3.40 -10.85
CA SER A 103 9.50 4.41 -11.41
C SER A 103 10.10 3.99 -12.76
N PRO A 104 9.86 4.73 -13.86
CA PRO A 104 8.77 5.70 -14.04
C PRO A 104 7.46 5.01 -14.41
N LEU A 105 6.34 5.49 -13.87
CA LEU A 105 5.07 5.44 -14.61
C LEU A 105 5.05 6.66 -15.52
N SER A 106 4.89 6.46 -16.83
CA SER A 106 4.62 7.54 -17.80
C SER A 106 3.33 7.29 -18.55
N TRP A 107 2.55 8.34 -18.74
CA TRP A 107 1.31 8.32 -19.52
C TRP A 107 1.30 9.49 -20.48
N ARG A 108 1.19 9.21 -21.78
CA ARG A 108 1.20 10.22 -22.84
C ARG A 108 -0.09 10.17 -23.62
N ASN A 109 -0.75 11.31 -23.79
CA ASN A 109 -1.93 11.47 -24.63
C ASN A 109 -1.82 12.73 -25.51
N ALA A 110 -2.89 13.09 -26.23
CA ALA A 110 -2.90 14.26 -27.10
C ALA A 110 -2.66 15.61 -26.38
N LYS A 111 -2.83 15.66 -25.05
CA LYS A 111 -2.68 16.87 -24.23
C LYS A 111 -1.32 16.98 -23.54
N GLY A 112 -0.46 15.95 -23.62
CA GLY A 112 0.87 15.96 -23.01
C GLY A 112 1.24 14.63 -22.37
N GLU A 113 2.24 14.69 -21.50
CA GLU A 113 2.79 13.53 -20.78
C GLU A 113 2.71 13.76 -19.26
N SER A 114 2.27 12.75 -18.53
CA SER A 114 2.22 12.69 -17.07
C SER A 114 3.19 11.62 -16.58
N THR A 115 3.96 11.92 -15.54
CA THR A 115 4.91 10.98 -14.94
C THR A 115 4.67 10.85 -13.44
N LEU A 116 4.75 9.63 -12.91
CA LEU A 116 4.67 9.34 -11.49
C LEU A 116 5.86 8.46 -11.08
N ASN A 117 6.54 8.88 -10.02
CA ASN A 117 7.51 8.08 -9.30
C ASN A 117 7.02 7.92 -7.87
N LEU A 118 6.91 6.69 -7.39
CA LEU A 118 6.46 6.35 -6.04
C LEU A 118 7.39 5.30 -5.46
N SER A 119 7.87 5.50 -4.25
CA SER A 119 8.59 4.47 -3.49
C SER A 119 8.01 4.38 -2.09
N VAL A 120 7.64 3.16 -1.69
CA VAL A 120 7.04 2.86 -0.39
C VAL A 120 7.88 1.79 0.29
N LEU A 121 8.38 2.08 1.48
CA LEU A 121 8.97 1.08 2.37
C LEU A 121 7.91 0.61 3.35
N LEU A 122 7.66 -0.70 3.36
CA LEU A 122 6.66 -1.30 4.23
C LEU A 122 7.37 -1.98 5.40
N LYS A 123 6.96 -1.66 6.63
CA LYS A 123 7.53 -2.22 7.86
C LYS A 123 6.51 -3.10 8.56
N ASP A 124 6.98 -4.12 9.26
CA ASP A 124 6.14 -4.89 10.18
C ASP A 124 5.52 -3.98 11.26
N PRO A 125 4.18 -3.83 11.33
CA PRO A 125 3.53 -3.00 12.32
C PRO A 125 3.81 -3.44 13.76
N ALA A 126 4.12 -4.72 14.01
CA ALA A 126 4.51 -5.19 15.34
C ALA A 126 5.86 -4.62 15.81
N GLN A 127 6.69 -4.14 14.88
CA GLN A 127 7.99 -3.52 15.14
C GLN A 127 7.91 -1.98 15.16
N VAL A 128 6.75 -1.39 14.86
CA VAL A 128 6.56 0.06 14.88
C VAL A 128 6.12 0.49 16.28
N THR A 129 7.07 0.96 17.08
CA THR A 129 6.80 1.57 18.40
C THR A 129 6.50 3.06 18.34
N ALA A 130 6.67 3.69 17.18
CA ALA A 130 6.33 5.08 16.98
C ALA A 130 4.80 5.27 16.87
N PRO A 131 4.21 6.30 17.49
CA PRO A 131 2.80 6.60 17.32
C PRO A 131 2.47 6.81 15.83
N PRO A 132 1.30 6.34 15.34
CA PRO A 132 0.89 6.53 13.96
C PRO A 132 1.00 8.01 13.56
N GLN A 133 1.79 8.27 12.52
CA GLN A 133 1.88 9.61 11.96
C GLN A 133 0.71 9.82 11.01
N THR A 134 -0.13 10.78 11.31
CA THR A 134 -1.18 11.21 10.39
C THR A 134 -0.55 12.04 9.27
N LEU A 135 -0.86 11.71 8.01
CA LEU A 135 -0.55 12.56 6.87
C LEU A 135 -1.30 13.88 7.06
N GLY A 136 -0.59 14.91 7.53
CA GLY A 136 -1.14 16.24 7.83
C GLY A 136 -0.95 16.73 9.28
N GLY A 137 -0.35 15.95 10.17
CA GLY A 137 -0.11 16.36 11.57
C GLY A 137 1.34 16.74 11.83
N GLN A 138 1.76 17.95 11.43
CA GLN A 138 3.03 18.50 11.92
C GLN A 138 2.90 18.81 13.41
N PRO A 139 3.65 18.14 14.32
CA PRO A 139 3.62 18.50 15.73
C PRO A 139 4.51 19.73 15.91
N GLY A 140 3.90 20.88 16.16
CA GLY A 140 4.62 22.08 16.55
C GLY A 140 5.41 21.81 17.84
N SER A 141 6.73 21.95 17.74
CA SER A 141 7.66 22.02 18.86
C SER A 141 7.20 23.11 19.85
N ARG A 142 6.89 22.74 21.09
CA ARG A 142 6.99 23.67 22.23
C ARG A 142 7.81 23.00 23.31
N GLY A 143 8.93 23.65 23.60
CA GLY A 143 9.92 23.21 24.56
C GLY A 143 9.39 23.09 25.98
N ALA A 144 10.10 22.30 26.76
CA ALA A 144 9.92 22.13 28.18
C ALA A 144 10.06 23.46 28.94
N VAL A 145 9.19 23.68 29.91
CA VAL A 145 9.46 24.54 31.07
C VAL A 145 9.03 23.73 32.31
N PRO A 146 9.93 23.46 33.27
CA PRO A 146 9.57 22.74 34.49
C PRO A 146 8.79 23.66 35.44
N GLY A 147 7.76 23.11 36.08
CA GLY A 147 6.78 23.87 36.84
C GLY A 147 7.19 24.31 38.25
N ARG A 148 6.31 25.12 38.86
CA ARG A 148 5.92 25.01 40.26
C ARG A 148 4.43 25.32 40.42
N GLN A 149 3.80 24.49 41.24
CA GLN A 149 2.39 24.48 41.67
C GLN A 149 2.01 25.71 42.51
N SER A 150 0.75 26.15 42.44
CA SER A 150 -0.19 26.08 43.58
C SER A 150 -1.54 26.76 43.25
N GLY A 151 -2.65 26.03 43.43
CA GLY A 151 -3.90 26.61 43.94
C GLY A 151 -5.04 26.95 42.97
N ASP A 152 -6.06 26.08 42.96
CA ASP A 152 -7.51 26.34 42.85
C ASP A 152 -8.21 26.19 41.46
N PRO A 153 -9.26 25.34 41.33
CA PRO A 153 -9.96 25.08 40.07
C PRO A 153 -11.32 25.81 40.01
N ARG A 154 -11.43 26.85 39.19
CA ARG A 154 -12.75 27.36 38.75
C ARG A 154 -12.76 27.59 37.25
N TRP A 155 -13.41 26.66 36.54
CA TRP A 155 -13.75 26.80 35.13
C TRP A 155 -14.81 27.90 34.97
N ILE A 156 -14.47 28.99 34.26
CA ILE A 156 -15.42 30.04 33.89
C ILE A 156 -15.46 30.10 32.36
N TRP A 157 -16.55 29.62 31.76
CA TRP A 157 -16.85 29.85 30.35
C TRP A 157 -17.35 31.29 30.17
N ARG A 158 -16.71 32.09 29.31
CA ARG A 158 -17.32 33.32 28.78
C ARG A 158 -17.70 33.11 27.32
N ARG A 159 -18.98 33.29 27.02
CA ARG A 159 -19.54 33.39 25.66
C ARG A 159 -19.57 34.88 25.32
N SER A 160 -18.85 35.31 24.29
CA SER A 160 -19.01 36.68 23.76
C SER A 160 -20.21 36.72 22.83
N LEU A 161 -21.01 37.78 22.99
CA LEU A 161 -21.97 38.28 22.01
C LEU A 161 -21.21 38.93 20.83
#